data_AF-A0A180EL94-F1
#
_entry.id   AF-A0A180EL94-F1
#
_cell.length_a   1.000
_cell.length_b   1.000
_cell.length_c   1.000
_cell.angle_alpha   90.00
_cell.angle_beta   90.00
_cell.angle_gamma   90.00
#
_symmetry.space_group_name_H-M   'P 1'
#
loop_
_entity.id
_entity.type
_entity.pdbx_description
1 polymer ?
#
loop_
_entity_poly.entity_id
_entity_poly.type
_entity_poly.pdbx_seq_one_letter_code
_entity_poly.pdbx_strand_id
1 'polypeptide(L)'
;MANDKLEDFILNHKEEFEADTPPDSLWGRIEASITPEDDEPDDFERFVANNREAFDSETPPPEMEAAIMGQLAEADATPASPLRVTHRRRYLPILGMAASALVLIVAAFLIGSSRGYQNAEQDRVALELERINPEYLETEQYYQREIASQFTRVKQVNNDPQLVADLKEIDAATAEIRASLLEVPESQRAELVEEMIRIYRTKLDILLRVQRQIPPGSPKAASKKANENEL
;
A
#
# COMPACT_ATOMS: atom_id res chain seq x y z
N MET A 1 -9.36 5.35 -30.58
CA MET A 1 -8.85 6.41 -29.69
C MET A 1 -8.02 7.31 -30.59
N ALA A 2 -8.27 8.62 -30.58
CA ALA A 2 -7.42 9.55 -31.31
C ALA A 2 -6.19 9.77 -30.43
N ASN A 3 -5.00 9.48 -30.95
CA ASN A 3 -3.76 9.81 -30.25
C ASN A 3 -3.68 11.33 -30.12
N ASP A 4 -3.13 11.82 -29.02
CA ASP A 4 -2.85 13.24 -28.88
C ASP A 4 -1.60 13.63 -29.70
N LYS A 5 -1.42 14.94 -29.93
CA LYS A 5 -0.33 15.46 -30.76
C LYS A 5 1.06 15.10 -30.22
N LEU A 6 1.17 14.93 -28.90
CA LEU A 6 2.42 14.60 -28.23
C LEU A 6 2.74 13.10 -28.38
N GLU A 7 1.74 12.25 -28.23
CA GLU A 7 1.82 10.81 -28.44
C GLU A 7 2.24 10.49 -29.88
N ASP A 8 1.64 11.15 -30.86
CA ASP A 8 2.05 11.03 -32.27
C ASP A 8 3.49 11.53 -32.50
N PHE A 9 3.92 12.59 -31.81
CA PHE A 9 5.29 13.08 -31.91
C PHE A 9 6.30 12.09 -31.32
N ILE A 10 6.03 11.54 -30.13
CA ILE A 10 6.91 10.58 -29.46
C ILE A 10 7.02 9.29 -30.28
N LEU A 11 5.91 8.81 -30.85
CA LEU A 11 5.92 7.61 -31.68
C LEU A 11 6.73 7.79 -32.97
N ASN A 12 6.69 8.98 -33.57
CA ASN A 12 7.41 9.28 -34.81
C ASN A 12 8.90 9.61 -34.60
N HIS A 13 9.29 10.02 -33.40
CA HIS A 13 10.68 10.38 -33.08
C HIS A 13 11.37 9.42 -32.10
N LYS A 14 10.75 8.26 -31.83
CA LYS A 14 11.23 7.27 -30.84
C LYS A 14 12.72 6.92 -31.00
N GLU A 15 13.20 6.75 -32.23
CA GLU A 15 14.60 6.42 -32.50
C GLU A 15 15.58 7.54 -32.06
N GLU A 16 15.16 8.81 -32.08
CA GLU A 16 15.94 9.95 -31.60
C GLU A 16 15.98 10.03 -30.06
N PHE A 17 14.97 9.47 -29.39
CA PHE A 17 14.91 9.34 -27.93
C PHE A 17 15.69 8.13 -27.39
N GLU A 18 15.86 7.07 -28.20
CA GLU A 18 16.59 5.85 -27.81
C GLU A 18 18.12 5.95 -28.00
N ALA A 19 18.64 7.10 -28.44
CA ALA A 19 20.07 7.34 -28.55
C ALA A 19 20.71 7.61 -27.16
N ASP A 20 21.95 7.13 -26.95
CA ASP A 20 22.76 7.35 -25.73
C ASP A 20 22.93 8.85 -25.37
N THR A 21 22.72 9.74 -26.33
CA THR A 21 22.61 11.18 -26.09
C THR A 21 21.60 11.76 -27.09
N PRO A 22 20.45 12.28 -26.63
CA PRO A 22 19.49 12.89 -27.53
C PRO A 22 20.10 14.15 -28.17
N PRO A 23 19.78 14.46 -29.43
CA PRO A 23 20.31 15.65 -30.09
C PRO A 23 19.79 16.93 -29.42
N ASP A 24 20.66 17.93 -29.24
CA ASP A 24 20.31 19.21 -28.56
C ASP A 24 19.10 19.93 -29.18
N SER A 25 18.84 19.70 -30.48
CA SER A 25 17.69 20.27 -31.19
C SER A 25 16.36 19.58 -30.92
N LEU A 26 16.35 18.44 -30.21
CA LEU A 26 15.15 17.63 -29.94
C LEU A 26 14.15 18.39 -29.06
N TRP A 27 14.64 19.07 -28.03
CA TRP A 27 13.79 19.88 -27.14
C TRP A 27 13.14 21.07 -27.85
N GLY A 28 13.88 21.75 -28.73
CA GLY A 28 13.31 22.86 -29.51
C GLY A 28 12.22 22.42 -30.50
N ARG A 29 12.27 21.17 -30.99
CA ARG A 29 11.22 20.60 -31.86
C ARG A 29 9.98 20.17 -31.07
N ILE A 30 10.17 19.65 -29.86
CA ILE A 30 9.07 19.34 -28.93
C ILE A 30 8.36 20.62 -28.52
N GLU A 31 9.10 21.67 -28.16
CA GLU A 31 8.52 22.96 -27.80
C GLU A 31 7.68 23.53 -28.95
N ALA A 32 8.22 23.52 -30.17
CA ALA A 32 7.51 23.97 -31.36
C ALA A 32 6.27 23.13 -31.73
N SER A 33 6.23 21.84 -31.37
CA SER A 33 5.10 20.95 -31.66
C SER A 33 4.00 20.99 -30.60
N ILE A 34 4.34 21.41 -29.37
CA ILE A 34 3.42 21.53 -28.25
C ILE A 34 2.83 22.95 -28.16
N THR A 35 3.53 23.99 -28.61
CA THR A 35 2.96 25.34 -28.63
C THR A 35 1.70 25.37 -29.49
N PRO A 36 0.52 25.63 -28.91
CA PRO A 36 -0.67 25.91 -29.71
C PRO A 36 -0.42 27.19 -30.50
N GLU A 37 -0.75 27.21 -31.79
CA GLU A 37 -0.68 28.42 -32.63
C GLU A 37 -1.65 29.53 -32.16
N ASP A 38 -2.50 29.22 -31.18
CA ASP A 38 -3.44 30.14 -30.55
C ASP A 38 -2.99 30.43 -29.12
N ASP A 39 -2.40 31.62 -28.90
CA ASP A 39 -2.06 32.21 -27.59
C ASP A 39 -3.30 32.50 -26.70
N GLU A 40 -4.45 31.89 -26.98
CA GLU A 40 -5.62 32.06 -26.12
C GLU A 40 -5.52 31.13 -24.92
N PRO A 41 -5.46 31.68 -23.69
CA PRO A 41 -5.44 30.86 -22.50
C PRO A 41 -6.72 30.04 -22.45
N ASP A 42 -6.56 28.73 -22.27
CA ASP A 42 -7.69 27.81 -22.19
C ASP A 42 -8.55 28.12 -20.94
N ASP A 43 -9.74 27.52 -20.87
CA ASP A 43 -10.67 27.77 -19.76
C ASP A 43 -10.06 27.43 -18.39
N PHE A 44 -9.10 26.50 -18.35
CA PHE A 44 -8.40 26.11 -17.14
C PHE A 44 -7.35 27.15 -16.73
N GLU A 45 -6.52 27.62 -17.66
CA GLU A 45 -5.55 28.69 -17.44
C GLU A 45 -6.24 29.97 -16.99
N ARG A 46 -7.38 30.32 -17.59
CA ARG A 46 -8.21 31.45 -17.12
C ARG A 46 -8.71 31.24 -15.70
N PHE A 47 -9.17 30.03 -15.36
CA PHE A 47 -9.62 29.72 -14.02
C PHE A 47 -8.49 29.82 -12.99
N VAL A 48 -7.32 29.25 -13.28
CA VAL A 48 -6.15 29.30 -12.40
C VAL A 48 -5.67 30.75 -12.24
N ALA A 49 -5.58 31.51 -13.33
CA ALA A 49 -5.21 32.92 -13.28
C ALA A 49 -6.18 33.75 -12.42
N ASN A 50 -7.49 33.51 -12.55
CA ASN A 50 -8.52 34.22 -11.80
C ASN A 50 -8.56 33.85 -10.30
N ASN A 51 -8.03 32.69 -9.91
CA ASN A 51 -8.07 32.20 -8.53
C ASN A 51 -6.67 32.13 -7.88
N ARG A 52 -5.64 32.64 -8.55
CA ARG A 52 -4.24 32.55 -8.11
C ARG A 52 -4.01 33.14 -6.73
N GLU A 53 -4.62 34.28 -6.42
CA GLU A 53 -4.50 34.92 -5.11
C GLU A 53 -5.08 34.06 -3.98
N ALA A 54 -6.13 33.28 -4.26
CA ALA A 54 -6.67 32.34 -3.28
C ALA A 54 -5.76 31.12 -3.08
N PHE A 55 -5.05 30.68 -4.12
CA PHE A 55 -4.09 29.57 -4.06
C PHE A 55 -2.75 29.95 -3.42
N ASP A 56 -2.31 31.20 -3.61
CA ASP A 56 -1.04 31.70 -3.07
C ASP A 56 -1.14 32.14 -1.58
N SER A 57 -2.29 31.93 -0.94
CA SER A 57 -2.50 32.21 0.48
C SER A 57 -2.06 31.03 1.37
N GLU A 58 -1.26 31.31 2.42
CA GLU A 58 -0.78 30.30 3.39
C GLU A 58 -1.91 29.64 4.20
N THR A 59 -3.10 30.23 4.20
CA THR A 59 -4.27 29.73 4.93
C THR A 59 -5.49 29.90 4.04
N PRO A 60 -6.24 28.83 3.72
CA PRO A 60 -7.39 28.92 2.83
C PRO A 60 -8.44 29.88 3.41
N PRO A 61 -9.22 30.57 2.55
CA PRO A 61 -10.27 31.46 3.02
C PRO A 61 -11.22 30.74 3.98
N PRO A 62 -11.62 31.37 5.10
CA PRO A 62 -12.42 30.73 6.15
C PRO A 62 -13.77 30.21 5.65
N GLU A 63 -14.29 30.76 4.54
CA GLU A 63 -15.49 30.26 3.88
C GLU A 63 -15.31 28.87 3.26
N MET A 64 -14.14 28.56 2.72
CA MET A 64 -13.83 27.22 2.20
C MET A 64 -13.67 26.21 3.33
N GLU A 65 -12.97 26.57 4.40
CA GLU A 65 -12.84 25.70 5.58
C GLU A 65 -14.21 25.42 6.21
N ALA A 66 -15.05 26.45 6.36
CA ALA A 66 -16.40 26.30 6.90
C ALA A 66 -17.31 25.46 5.98
N ALA A 67 -17.18 25.59 4.65
CA ALA A 67 -17.93 24.77 3.71
C ALA A 67 -17.51 23.29 3.77
N ILE A 68 -16.22 23.01 3.87
CA ILE A 68 -15.68 21.64 3.97
C ILE A 68 -16.05 21.01 5.32
N MET A 69 -15.85 21.73 6.43
CA MET A 69 -16.22 21.25 7.76
C MET A 69 -17.75 21.13 7.93
N GLY A 70 -18.52 22.04 7.32
CA GLY A 70 -19.97 21.99 7.31
C GLY A 70 -20.49 20.73 6.60
N GLN A 71 -19.92 20.38 5.44
CA GLN A 71 -20.27 19.15 4.73
C GLN A 71 -19.89 17.88 5.50
N LEU A 72 -18.79 17.89 6.27
CA LEU A 72 -18.45 16.79 7.18
C LEU A 72 -19.42 16.67 8.37
N ALA A 73 -19.77 17.81 8.99
CA ALA A 73 -20.68 17.83 10.13
C ALA A 73 -22.11 17.40 9.76
N GLU A 74 -22.57 17.74 8.55
CA GLU A 74 -23.89 17.36 8.04
C GLU A 74 -23.95 15.86 7.66
N ALA A 75 -22.81 15.27 7.29
CA ALA A 75 -22.69 13.82 7.07
C ALA A 75 -22.76 13.00 8.38
N ASP A 76 -22.32 13.55 9.51
CA ASP A 76 -22.41 12.91 10.84
C ASP A 76 -23.73 13.20 11.58
N ALA A 77 -24.47 14.25 11.19
CA ALA A 77 -25.64 14.73 11.92
C ALA A 77 -27.01 14.16 11.47
N THR A 78 -27.06 13.26 10.49
CA THR A 78 -28.33 12.59 10.16
C THR A 78 -28.55 11.33 11.00
N PRO A 79 -29.51 11.31 11.96
CA PRO A 79 -29.97 10.05 12.53
C PRO A 79 -30.62 9.23 11.43
N ALA A 80 -30.07 8.04 11.19
CA ALA A 80 -30.56 7.06 10.24
C ALA A 80 -32.08 6.86 10.41
N SER A 81 -32.84 7.42 9.47
CA SER A 81 -34.27 7.15 9.37
C SER A 81 -34.46 5.65 9.06
N PRO A 82 -35.34 4.92 9.76
CA PRO A 82 -35.54 3.51 9.48
C PRO A 82 -36.08 3.35 8.07
N LEU A 83 -35.29 2.71 7.21
CA LEU A 83 -35.62 2.37 5.83
C LEU A 83 -36.94 1.58 5.81
N ARG A 84 -38.04 2.25 5.45
CA ARG A 84 -39.28 1.59 5.08
C ARG A 84 -39.12 1.04 3.68
N VAL A 85 -38.85 -0.25 3.59
CA VAL A 85 -38.81 -1.00 2.33
C VAL A 85 -40.23 -1.14 1.80
N THR A 86 -40.66 -0.25 0.92
CA THR A 86 -41.84 -0.48 0.08
C THR A 86 -41.41 -1.10 -1.23
N HIS A 87 -41.66 -2.41 -1.39
CA HIS A 87 -41.52 -3.08 -2.68
C HIS A 87 -42.60 -2.59 -3.65
N ARG A 88 -42.30 -1.54 -4.41
CA ARG A 88 -43.09 -1.20 -5.61
C ARG A 88 -42.31 -1.60 -6.85
N ARG A 89 -42.75 -2.71 -7.42
CA ARG A 89 -42.28 -3.27 -8.69
C ARG A 89 -42.42 -2.24 -9.82
N ARG A 90 -41.30 -2.09 -10.54
CA ARG A 90 -41.18 -1.87 -11.99
C ARG A 90 -41.62 -0.48 -12.51
N TYR A 91 -40.64 0.31 -12.98
CA TYR A 91 -40.37 0.68 -14.39
C TYR A 91 -39.30 1.80 -14.37
N LEU A 92 -38.05 1.45 -14.70
CA LEU A 92 -37.01 2.42 -15.09
C LEU A 92 -36.99 2.48 -16.61
N PRO A 93 -37.08 3.68 -17.22
CA PRO A 93 -36.38 3.94 -18.45
C PRO A 93 -35.19 4.86 -18.15
N ILE A 94 -34.00 4.26 -18.18
CA ILE A 94 -32.78 4.76 -18.82
C ILE A 94 -32.68 6.30 -18.92
N LEU A 95 -32.31 6.94 -17.82
CA LEU A 95 -31.66 8.26 -17.80
C LEU A 95 -30.67 8.26 -16.63
N GLY A 96 -29.62 7.45 -16.73
CA GLY A 96 -28.73 7.20 -15.59
C GLY A 96 -27.36 6.62 -15.95
N MET A 97 -26.88 6.80 -17.18
CA MET A 97 -25.57 6.26 -17.59
C MET A 97 -24.37 7.13 -17.21
N ALA A 98 -24.55 8.44 -16.98
CA ALA A 98 -23.44 9.33 -16.59
C ALA A 98 -23.14 9.27 -15.07
N ALA A 99 -24.17 9.17 -14.23
CA ALA A 99 -23.99 9.12 -12.78
C ALA A 99 -23.28 7.84 -12.32
N SER A 100 -23.49 6.71 -12.99
CA SER A 100 -22.77 5.47 -12.67
C SER A 100 -21.28 5.56 -13.03
N ALA A 101 -20.91 6.28 -14.09
CA ALA A 101 -19.52 6.50 -14.45
C ALA A 101 -18.83 7.38 -13.39
N LEU A 102 -19.48 8.46 -12.96
CA LEU A 102 -18.96 9.32 -11.89
C LEU A 102 -18.84 8.59 -10.55
N VAL A 103 -19.83 7.76 -10.18
CA VAL A 103 -19.76 6.94 -8.96
C VAL A 103 -18.64 5.91 -9.05
N LEU A 104 -18.41 5.30 -10.21
CA LEU A 104 -17.29 4.36 -10.39
C LEU A 104 -15.93 5.08 -10.40
N ILE A 105 -15.83 6.28 -10.95
CA ILE A 105 -14.60 7.08 -10.94
C ILE A 105 -14.30 7.55 -9.51
N VAL A 106 -15.29 8.02 -8.76
CA VAL A 106 -15.11 8.41 -7.36
C VAL A 106 -14.80 7.18 -6.49
N ALA A 107 -15.46 6.05 -6.69
CA ALA A 107 -15.14 4.81 -5.99
C ALA A 107 -13.74 4.30 -6.35
N ALA A 108 -13.33 4.36 -7.62
CA ALA A 108 -11.99 4.02 -8.07
C ALA A 108 -10.93 5.01 -7.55
N PHE A 109 -11.27 6.29 -7.41
CA PHE A 109 -10.39 7.31 -6.84
C PHE A 109 -10.26 7.15 -5.32
N LEU A 110 -11.32 6.81 -4.59
CA LEU A 110 -11.27 6.56 -3.13
C LEU A 110 -10.59 5.22 -2.79
N ILE A 111 -10.89 4.16 -3.54
CA ILE A 111 -10.24 2.84 -3.38
C ILE A 111 -8.81 2.87 -3.92
N GLY A 112 -8.56 3.63 -4.99
CA GLY A 112 -7.26 3.80 -5.62
C GLY A 112 -6.34 4.75 -4.85
N SER A 113 -6.86 5.81 -4.23
CA SER A 113 -6.05 6.71 -3.40
C SER A 113 -5.64 6.03 -2.10
N SER A 114 -6.55 5.37 -1.39
CA SER A 114 -6.21 4.66 -0.14
C SER A 114 -5.18 3.54 -0.32
N ARG A 115 -5.23 2.78 -1.43
CA ARG A 115 -4.20 1.80 -1.77
C ARG A 115 -2.94 2.45 -2.38
N GLY A 116 -3.10 3.51 -3.17
CA GLY A 116 -2.01 4.23 -3.82
C GLY A 116 -1.07 4.90 -2.83
N TYR A 117 -1.59 5.52 -1.76
CA TYR A 117 -0.75 6.11 -0.71
C TYR A 117 0.06 5.07 0.05
N GLN A 118 -0.52 3.92 0.38
CA GLN A 118 0.22 2.84 1.04
C GLN A 118 1.25 2.18 0.12
N ASN A 119 0.94 2.02 -1.16
CA ASN A 119 1.88 1.49 -2.13
C ASN A 119 3.06 2.47 -2.34
N ALA A 120 2.80 3.78 -2.39
CA ALA A 120 3.84 4.79 -2.53
C ALA A 120 4.81 4.83 -1.32
N GLU A 121 4.31 4.61 -0.11
CA GLU A 121 5.18 4.46 1.07
C GLU A 121 5.97 3.14 1.05
N GLN A 122 5.33 2.04 0.67
CA GLN A 122 6.01 0.74 0.54
C GLN A 122 7.13 0.78 -0.51
N ASP A 123 6.91 1.47 -1.64
CA ASP A 123 7.93 1.65 -2.67
C ASP A 123 9.12 2.46 -2.14
N ARG A 124 8.87 3.49 -1.32
CA ARG A 124 9.94 4.27 -0.67
C ARG A 124 10.72 3.46 0.35
N VAL A 125 10.03 2.65 1.17
CA VAL A 125 10.69 1.73 2.13
C VAL A 125 11.53 0.70 1.37
N ALA A 126 11.04 0.16 0.25
CA ALA A 126 11.76 -0.81 -0.56
C ALA A 126 13.04 -0.22 -1.18
N LEU A 127 12.96 0.99 -1.73
CA LEU A 127 14.12 1.72 -2.27
C LEU A 127 15.17 2.00 -1.19
N GLU A 128 14.73 2.40 0.02
CA GLU A 128 15.64 2.67 1.13
C GLU A 128 16.30 1.38 1.65
N LEU A 129 15.56 0.27 1.71
CA LEU A 129 16.11 -1.04 2.05
C LEU A 129 17.19 -1.48 1.05
N GLU A 130 16.95 -1.31 -0.25
CA GLU A 130 17.92 -1.61 -1.30
C GLU A 130 19.18 -0.73 -1.21
N ARG A 131 19.01 0.56 -0.87
CA ARG A 131 20.13 1.50 -0.67
C ARG A 131 21.00 1.13 0.52
N ILE A 132 20.39 0.70 1.63
CA ILE A 132 21.10 0.35 2.87
C ILE A 132 21.79 -1.01 2.73
N ASN A 133 21.06 -2.01 2.23
CA ASN A 133 21.56 -3.35 2.04
C ASN A 133 20.97 -3.96 0.75
N PRO A 134 21.74 -4.02 -0.35
CA PRO A 134 21.25 -4.51 -1.64
C PRO A 134 20.87 -5.99 -1.61
N GLU A 135 21.42 -6.77 -0.67
CA GLU A 135 21.13 -8.20 -0.51
C GLU A 135 19.98 -8.47 0.50
N TYR A 136 19.41 -7.42 1.10
CA TYR A 136 18.39 -7.57 2.14
C TYR A 136 17.17 -8.35 1.64
N LEU A 137 16.66 -8.01 0.45
CA LEU A 137 15.45 -8.62 -0.10
C LEU A 137 15.64 -10.12 -0.36
N GLU A 138 16.81 -10.52 -0.87
CA GLU A 138 17.15 -11.94 -1.02
C GLU A 138 17.31 -12.64 0.34
N THR A 139 17.99 -11.99 1.28
CA THR A 139 18.23 -12.52 2.63
C THR A 139 16.92 -12.74 3.38
N GLU A 140 16.01 -11.78 3.31
CA GLU A 140 14.68 -11.90 3.91
C GLU A 140 13.92 -13.08 3.29
N GLN A 141 13.87 -13.17 1.96
CA GLN A 141 13.18 -14.26 1.28
C GLN A 141 13.79 -15.63 1.62
N TYR A 142 15.11 -15.71 1.77
CA TYR A 142 15.78 -16.92 2.23
C TYR A 142 15.27 -17.33 3.61
N TYR A 143 15.33 -16.42 4.60
CA TYR A 143 14.90 -16.75 5.95
C TYR A 143 13.41 -17.04 6.03
N GLN A 144 12.56 -16.29 5.34
CA GLN A 144 11.11 -16.55 5.34
C GLN A 144 10.77 -17.96 4.84
N ARG A 145 11.41 -18.40 3.75
CA ARG A 145 11.24 -19.76 3.21
C ARG A 145 11.70 -20.82 4.22
N GLU A 146 12.86 -20.61 4.82
CA GLU A 146 13.44 -21.56 5.77
C GLU A 146 12.57 -21.67 7.03
N ILE A 147 12.11 -20.53 7.56
CA ILE A 147 11.20 -20.45 8.71
C ILE A 147 9.89 -21.17 8.40
N ALA A 148 9.28 -20.96 7.23
CA ALA A 148 8.04 -21.64 6.86
C ALA A 148 8.21 -23.18 6.78
N SER A 149 9.34 -23.63 6.22
CA SER A 149 9.70 -25.04 6.15
C SER A 149 9.89 -25.65 7.55
N GLN A 150 10.70 -25.01 8.40
CA GLN A 150 10.95 -25.51 9.76
C GLN A 150 9.69 -25.45 10.63
N PHE A 151 8.88 -24.40 10.50
CA PHE A 151 7.61 -24.29 11.23
C PHE A 151 6.64 -25.41 10.88
N THR A 152 6.58 -25.80 9.61
CA THR A 152 5.79 -26.96 9.16
C THR A 152 6.28 -28.25 9.82
N ARG A 153 7.61 -28.44 9.91
CA ARG A 153 8.21 -29.59 10.61
C ARG A 153 7.93 -29.56 12.11
N VAL A 154 8.05 -28.41 12.75
CA VAL A 154 7.73 -28.23 14.17
C VAL A 154 6.28 -28.59 14.43
N LYS A 155 5.33 -28.12 13.63
CA LYS A 155 3.89 -28.47 13.77
C LYS A 155 3.59 -29.97 13.72
N GLN A 156 4.39 -30.74 12.98
CA GLN A 156 4.23 -32.20 12.90
C GLN A 156 4.65 -32.90 14.19
N VAL A 157 5.57 -32.30 14.95
CA VAL A 157 6.15 -32.90 16.17
C VAL A 157 5.58 -32.26 17.44
N ASN A 158 5.27 -30.96 17.40
CA ASN A 158 4.70 -30.16 18.47
C ASN A 158 3.66 -29.18 17.90
N ASN A 159 2.40 -29.37 18.28
CA ASN A 159 1.28 -28.51 17.87
C ASN A 159 0.85 -27.58 19.01
N ASP A 160 1.82 -26.92 19.64
CA ASP A 160 1.60 -25.93 20.68
C ASP A 160 0.96 -24.65 20.09
N PRO A 161 -0.29 -24.30 20.46
CA PRO A 161 -0.95 -23.09 19.98
C PRO A 161 -0.27 -21.81 20.44
N GLN A 162 0.39 -21.82 21.60
CA GLN A 162 1.07 -20.64 22.15
C GLN A 162 2.27 -20.26 21.29
N LEU A 163 3.10 -21.25 20.92
CA LEU A 163 4.22 -21.04 20.00
C LEU A 163 3.77 -20.41 18.67
N VAL A 164 2.61 -20.84 18.13
CA VAL A 164 2.06 -20.26 16.89
C VAL A 164 1.66 -18.80 17.08
N ALA A 165 1.05 -18.47 18.22
CA ALA A 165 0.64 -17.11 18.55
C ALA A 165 1.87 -16.19 18.71
N ASP A 166 2.85 -16.62 19.51
CA ASP A 166 4.07 -15.86 19.78
C ASP A 166 4.85 -15.56 18.48
N LEU A 167 4.96 -16.56 17.58
CA LEU A 167 5.63 -16.37 16.29
C LEU A 167 4.89 -15.40 15.36
N LYS A 168 3.56 -15.39 15.43
CA LYS A 168 2.73 -14.45 14.66
C LYS A 168 2.87 -13.02 15.20
N GLU A 169 2.98 -12.87 16.51
CA GLU A 169 3.23 -11.57 17.14
C GLU A 169 4.59 -11.00 16.72
N ILE A 170 5.64 -11.83 16.69
CA ILE A 170 6.95 -11.44 16.18
C ILE A 170 6.88 -10.98 14.72
N ASP A 171 6.11 -11.68 13.87
CA ASP A 171 5.93 -11.28 12.47
C ASP A 171 5.24 -9.93 12.34
N ALA A 172 4.21 -9.68 13.16
CA ALA A 172 3.51 -8.40 13.19
C ALA A 172 4.44 -7.26 13.63
N ALA A 173 5.20 -7.46 14.72
CA ALA A 173 6.17 -6.49 15.20
C ALA A 173 7.28 -6.21 14.17
N THR A 174 7.76 -7.24 13.45
CA THR A 174 8.78 -7.06 12.40
C THR A 174 8.24 -6.26 11.21
N ALA A 175 6.97 -6.45 10.86
CA ALA A 175 6.32 -5.68 9.80
C ALA A 175 6.11 -4.21 10.20
N GLU A 176 5.81 -3.95 11.47
CA GLU A 176 5.71 -2.59 12.01
C GLU A 176 7.07 -1.88 11.98
N ILE A 177 8.15 -2.56 12.40
CA ILE A 177 9.52 -2.04 12.30
C ILE A 177 9.85 -1.67 10.85
N ARG A 178 9.51 -2.53 9.89
CA ARG A 178 9.69 -2.22 8.46
C ARG A 178 8.96 -0.95 8.03
N ALA A 179 7.70 -0.80 8.44
CA ALA A 179 6.88 0.35 8.08
C ALA A 179 7.45 1.66 8.67
N SER A 180 7.95 1.60 9.89
CA SER A 180 8.57 2.75 10.59
C SER A 180 9.98 3.13 10.09
N LEU A 181 10.56 2.38 9.14
CA LEU A 181 11.94 2.58 8.70
C LEU A 181 12.23 4.01 8.21
N LEU A 182 11.24 4.64 7.57
CA LEU A 182 11.38 6.01 7.05
C LEU A 182 11.23 7.08 8.12
N GLU A 183 10.56 6.78 9.24
CA GLU A 183 10.39 7.70 10.38
C GLU A 183 11.68 7.85 11.20
N VAL A 184 12.53 6.83 11.15
CA VAL A 184 13.82 6.80 11.85
C VAL A 184 14.88 7.60 11.07
N PRO A 185 15.81 8.33 11.74
CA PRO A 185 16.90 9.02 11.08
C PRO A 185 17.79 8.09 10.26
N GLU A 186 18.30 8.55 9.11
CA GLU A 186 19.13 7.74 8.18
C GLU A 186 20.29 7.01 8.88
N SER A 187 20.91 7.64 9.90
CA SER A 187 22.02 7.05 10.65
C SER A 187 21.68 5.79 11.44
N GLN A 188 20.41 5.56 11.76
CA GLN A 188 19.92 4.41 12.54
C GLN A 188 19.24 3.35 11.67
N ARG A 189 18.90 3.68 10.41
CA ARG A 189 18.18 2.74 9.53
C ARG A 189 18.99 1.48 9.24
N ALA A 190 20.31 1.61 9.06
CA ALA A 190 21.19 0.45 8.85
C ALA A 190 21.20 -0.52 10.03
N GLU A 191 21.19 0.01 11.26
CA GLU A 191 21.09 -0.80 12.48
C GLU A 191 19.74 -1.54 12.55
N LEU A 192 18.66 -0.86 12.18
CA LEU A 192 17.31 -1.43 12.16
C LEU A 192 17.16 -2.56 11.13
N VAL A 193 17.79 -2.43 9.96
CA VAL A 193 17.80 -3.48 8.92
C VAL A 193 18.55 -4.73 9.40
N GLU A 194 19.72 -4.57 10.03
CA GLU A 194 20.43 -5.72 10.62
C GLU A 194 19.63 -6.33 11.76
N GLU A 195 18.92 -5.51 12.55
CA GLU A 195 18.03 -5.98 13.60
C GLU A 195 16.91 -6.88 13.05
N MET A 196 16.28 -6.47 11.94
CA MET A 196 15.27 -7.29 11.28
C MET A 196 15.82 -8.64 10.83
N ILE A 197 17.02 -8.65 10.23
CA ILE A 197 17.70 -9.90 9.86
C ILE A 197 17.99 -10.75 11.11
N ARG A 198 18.44 -10.14 12.20
CA ARG A 198 18.68 -10.81 13.49
C ARG A 198 17.42 -11.44 14.06
N ILE A 199 16.28 -10.76 13.96
CA ILE A 199 14.98 -11.29 14.37
C ILE A 199 14.65 -12.56 13.56
N TYR A 200 14.82 -12.53 12.23
CA TYR A 200 14.59 -13.71 11.40
C TYR A 200 15.50 -14.89 11.76
N ARG A 201 16.80 -14.63 11.97
CA ARG A 201 17.77 -15.66 12.44
C ARG A 201 17.34 -16.27 13.77
N THR A 202 16.95 -15.41 14.72
CA THR A 202 16.51 -15.85 16.05
C THR A 202 15.24 -16.69 15.96
N LYS A 203 14.27 -16.29 15.12
CA LYS A 203 13.04 -17.06 14.88
C LYS A 203 13.36 -18.46 14.35
N LEU A 204 14.27 -18.56 13.39
CA LEU A 204 14.72 -19.84 12.85
C LEU A 204 15.39 -20.71 13.93
N ASP A 205 16.26 -20.12 14.75
CA ASP A 205 16.94 -20.82 15.85
C ASP A 205 15.97 -21.35 16.90
N ILE A 206 14.92 -20.59 17.24
CA ILE A 206 13.86 -21.03 18.14
C ILE A 206 13.16 -22.25 17.55
N LEU A 207 12.76 -22.21 16.28
CA LEU A 207 12.11 -23.34 15.61
C LEU A 207 13.00 -24.60 15.62
N LEU A 208 14.28 -24.44 15.32
CA LEU A 208 15.24 -25.54 15.36
C LEU A 208 15.43 -26.09 16.79
N ARG A 209 15.45 -25.22 17.80
CA ARG A 209 15.56 -25.62 19.20
C ARG A 209 14.34 -26.40 19.66
N VAL A 210 13.14 -25.92 19.35
CA VAL A 210 11.87 -26.61 19.68
C VAL A 210 11.86 -28.00 19.06
N GLN A 211 12.33 -28.13 17.81
CA GLN A 211 12.43 -29.44 17.15
C GLN A 211 13.40 -30.39 17.86
N ARG A 212 14.56 -29.89 18.33
CA ARG A 212 15.58 -30.71 19.01
C ARG A 212 15.21 -31.11 20.44
N GLN A 213 14.42 -30.30 21.13
CA GLN A 213 14.00 -30.58 22.51
C GLN A 213 12.95 -31.71 22.60
N ILE A 214 12.45 -32.21 21.48
CA ILE A 214 11.53 -33.34 21.45
C ILE A 214 12.36 -34.62 21.24
N PRO A 215 12.53 -35.48 22.25
CA PRO A 215 13.25 -36.73 22.06
C PRO A 215 12.52 -37.62 21.04
N PRO A 216 13.24 -38.37 20.20
CA PRO A 216 12.64 -39.31 19.26
C PRO A 216 11.96 -40.44 20.06
N GLY A 217 10.67 -40.26 20.36
CA GLY A 217 9.84 -41.28 21.00
C GLY A 217 9.32 -40.94 22.39
N SER A 218 8.74 -39.76 22.62
CA SER A 218 7.77 -39.61 23.72
C SER A 218 6.41 -40.11 23.24
N PRO A 219 5.99 -41.34 23.60
CA PRO A 219 4.64 -41.79 23.30
C PRO A 219 3.64 -40.88 24.01
N LYS A 220 2.56 -40.57 23.28
CA LYS A 220 1.31 -39.96 23.75
C LYS A 220 1.19 -40.02 25.28
N ALA A 221 1.05 -38.87 25.91
CA ALA A 221 0.32 -38.75 27.17
C ALA A 221 -1.15 -39.12 26.92
N ALA A 222 -1.40 -40.41 26.65
CA ALA A 222 -2.70 -41.01 26.69
C ALA A 222 -3.01 -41.29 28.17
N SER A 223 -4.11 -40.68 28.64
CA SER A 223 -5.02 -41.28 29.61
C SER A 223 -4.37 -41.86 30.88
N LYS A 224 -4.25 -41.04 31.91
CA LYS A 224 -4.33 -41.51 33.29
C LYS A 224 -5.32 -40.66 34.10
N LYS A 225 -6.60 -40.69 33.69
CA LYS A 225 -7.68 -40.74 34.69
C LYS A 225 -7.78 -42.19 35.13
N ALA A 226 -6.84 -42.59 35.98
CA ALA A 226 -6.96 -43.81 36.73
C ALA A 226 -8.11 -43.62 37.72
N ASN A 227 -8.98 -44.61 37.75
CA ASN A 227 -9.84 -44.96 38.85
C ASN A 227 -9.18 -44.65 40.20
N GLU A 228 -9.72 -43.70 40.92
CA GLU A 228 -9.79 -43.72 42.38
C GLU A 228 -11.26 -43.50 42.71
N ASN A 229 -11.96 -44.62 42.90
CA ASN A 229 -13.12 -44.78 43.77
C ASN A 229 -13.43 -46.28 43.79
N GLU A 230 -12.63 -47.03 44.55
CA GLU A 230 -13.07 -48.29 45.14
C GLU A 230 -13.15 -48.09 46.66
N LEU A 231 -14.20 -48.70 47.22
CA LEU A 231 -14.49 -49.02 48.64
C LEU A 231 -15.26 -47.97 49.44
#